data_AF-A0A2D5S4I8-F1
#
_entry.id   AF-A0A2D5S4I8-F1
#
_cell.length_a   1.000
_cell.length_b   1.000
_cell.length_c   1.000
_cell.angle_alpha   90.00
_cell.angle_beta   90.00
_cell.angle_gamma   90.00
#
_symmetry.space_group_name_H-M   'P 1'
#
loop_
_entity.id
_entity.type
_entity.pdbx_description
1 polymer ?
#
loop_
_entity_poly.entity_id
_entity_poly.type
_entity_poly.pdbx_seq_one_letter_code
_entity_poly.pdbx_strand_id
1 'polypeptide(L)'
;MHASRRGTATALLLLTSLILSAIGCADDGVPEDPALKQVIGPAGQGGDPASGLAWQVVLAEWPKQGNLAILYGDPATQARFENWMDGARPLVAPPEEIHATLDKVQSFNDRLIALDGAWGTMPDRKMVRAMSVRGLRKTLWADVRRAAVTGDAERATDLLVVMANLPRISHAFDGSVRGLLATVSACDSLGWAMRNVAGEKVELDESQKARIRTATGWLDDPSPFGEADPETDPRRVAVLGEFQRVTLPNLMEARGRLCD
;
A
#
# COMPACT_ATOMS: atom_id res chain seq x y z
N MET A 1 27.34 21.33 -21.00
CA MET A 1 28.17 20.19 -21.47
C MET A 1 27.76 18.96 -20.69
N HIS A 2 27.46 17.88 -21.41
CA HIS A 2 26.82 16.65 -20.93
C HIS A 2 27.78 15.65 -20.25
N ALA A 3 27.13 14.76 -19.48
CA ALA A 3 27.55 13.44 -18.99
C ALA A 3 28.54 13.43 -17.80
N SER A 4 28.33 12.66 -16.73
CA SER A 4 27.95 11.24 -16.75
C SER A 4 27.21 10.82 -15.46
N ARG A 5 25.95 10.39 -15.59
CA ARG A 5 25.27 9.49 -14.65
C ARG A 5 25.06 8.16 -15.39
N ARG A 6 26.01 7.24 -15.25
CA ARG A 6 25.85 5.81 -15.55
C ARG A 6 26.21 5.06 -14.27
N GLY A 7 25.21 4.63 -13.51
CA GLY A 7 25.48 3.95 -12.24
C GLY A 7 24.30 3.24 -11.57
N THR A 8 23.11 3.16 -12.19
CA THR A 8 21.92 2.57 -11.53
C THR A 8 21.38 1.31 -12.20
N ALA A 9 21.78 1.01 -13.44
CA ALA A 9 21.27 -0.17 -14.15
C ALA A 9 21.86 -1.52 -13.67
N THR A 10 23.00 -1.49 -12.97
CA THR A 10 23.72 -2.72 -12.56
C THR A 10 23.22 -3.32 -11.24
N ALA A 11 22.50 -2.56 -10.41
CA ALA A 11 21.99 -3.07 -9.13
C ALA A 11 20.74 -3.95 -9.29
N LEU A 12 19.93 -3.70 -10.32
CA LEU A 12 18.67 -4.42 -10.58
C LEU A 12 18.91 -5.86 -11.11
N LEU A 13 20.04 -6.09 -11.79
CA LEU A 13 20.42 -7.39 -12.36
C LEU A 13 21.06 -8.35 -11.35
N LEU A 14 21.60 -7.84 -10.23
CA LEU A 14 22.23 -8.67 -9.20
C LEU A 14 21.23 -9.26 -8.19
N LEU A 15 20.09 -8.59 -7.97
CA LEU A 15 19.00 -9.11 -7.11
C LEU A 15 18.20 -10.25 -7.78
N THR A 16 18.18 -10.30 -9.11
CA THR A 16 17.41 -11.29 -9.89
C THR A 16 18.17 -12.61 -10.09
N SER A 17 19.51 -12.63 -10.03
CA SER A 17 20.31 -13.83 -10.31
C SER A 17 20.54 -14.77 -9.12
N LEU A 18 20.18 -14.38 -7.89
CA LEU A 18 20.49 -15.16 -6.67
C LEU A 18 19.34 -16.04 -6.15
N ILE A 19 18.17 -16.03 -6.79
CA ILE A 19 16.93 -16.65 -6.23
C ILE A 19 16.51 -17.94 -6.98
N LEU A 20 17.29 -18.41 -7.95
CA LEU A 20 16.92 -19.59 -8.77
C LEU A 20 17.30 -20.96 -8.16
N SER A 21 17.66 -21.05 -6.87
CA SER A 21 18.16 -22.30 -6.29
C SER A 21 17.52 -22.63 -4.93
N ALA A 22 16.20 -22.85 -4.89
CA ALA A 22 15.53 -23.69 -3.88
C ALA A 22 14.03 -23.83 -4.19
N ILE A 23 13.66 -24.67 -5.15
CA ILE A 23 12.28 -25.19 -5.23
C ILE A 23 12.39 -26.71 -5.18
N GLY A 24 12.05 -27.26 -4.02
CA GLY A 24 12.07 -28.69 -3.76
C GLY A 24 11.50 -28.99 -2.38
N CYS A 25 10.17 -29.05 -2.31
CA CYS A 25 9.38 -30.14 -1.71
C CYS A 25 7.93 -29.66 -1.56
N ALA A 26 7.05 -30.31 -2.31
CA ALA A 26 5.61 -30.23 -2.15
C ALA A 26 5.22 -30.93 -0.84
N ASP A 27 4.32 -30.32 -0.07
CA ASP A 27 3.44 -31.08 0.82
C ASP A 27 2.15 -30.31 1.14
N ASP A 28 1.06 -30.90 0.66
CA ASP A 28 -0.29 -31.05 1.22
C ASP A 28 -1.03 -29.86 1.87
N GLY A 29 -1.96 -29.32 1.08
CA GLY A 29 -3.40 -29.39 1.37
C GLY A 29 -3.91 -28.90 2.73
N VAL A 30 -4.09 -27.58 2.88
CA VAL A 30 -5.13 -27.06 3.77
C VAL A 30 -6.45 -27.11 3.00
N PRO A 31 -7.53 -27.73 3.52
CA PRO A 31 -8.81 -27.75 2.83
C PRO A 31 -9.33 -26.31 2.70
N GLU A 32 -9.55 -25.84 1.47
CA GLU A 32 -10.27 -24.59 1.23
C GLU A 32 -11.74 -24.78 1.65
N ASP A 33 -12.18 -24.02 2.64
CA ASP A 33 -13.59 -23.93 3.00
C ASP A 33 -14.36 -23.31 1.80
N PRO A 34 -15.33 -24.02 1.20
CA PRO A 34 -16.12 -23.50 0.09
C PRO A 34 -16.89 -22.21 0.43
N ALA A 35 -17.12 -21.91 1.72
CA ALA A 35 -17.73 -20.67 2.20
C ALA A 35 -16.77 -19.45 2.15
N LEU A 36 -15.49 -19.66 1.84
CA LEU A 36 -14.47 -18.62 1.66
C LEU A 36 -14.12 -18.41 0.18
N LYS A 37 -15.12 -18.40 -0.72
CA LYS A 37 -14.87 -18.16 -2.15
C LYS A 37 -14.08 -16.87 -2.31
N GLN A 38 -12.81 -16.99 -2.69
CA GLN A 38 -11.97 -15.85 -2.98
C GLN A 38 -12.42 -15.30 -4.34
N VAL A 39 -12.91 -14.07 -4.33
CA VAL A 39 -13.25 -13.36 -5.57
C VAL A 39 -12.29 -12.19 -5.66
N ILE A 40 -11.46 -12.24 -6.70
CA ILE A 40 -10.48 -11.22 -7.02
C ILE A 40 -11.04 -10.43 -8.19
N GLY A 41 -11.37 -9.16 -7.95
CA GLY A 41 -11.85 -8.23 -8.98
C GLY A 41 -10.73 -7.74 -9.89
N PRO A 42 -11.07 -6.98 -10.94
CA PRO A 42 -10.13 -6.54 -11.97
C PRO A 42 -8.93 -5.76 -11.41
N ALA A 43 -9.10 -4.95 -10.36
CA ALA A 43 -7.99 -4.22 -9.75
C ALA A 43 -6.94 -5.14 -9.09
N GLY A 44 -7.36 -6.31 -8.61
CA GLY A 44 -6.48 -7.36 -8.07
C GLY A 44 -6.00 -8.35 -9.12
N GLN A 45 -6.44 -8.23 -10.37
CA GLN A 45 -5.99 -9.05 -11.48
C GLN A 45 -4.88 -8.33 -12.26
N GLY A 46 -3.82 -9.05 -12.62
CA GLY A 46 -2.69 -8.53 -13.38
C GLY A 46 -1.49 -8.13 -12.53
N GLY A 47 -0.84 -7.04 -12.94
CA GLY A 47 0.52 -6.71 -12.52
C GLY A 47 1.54 -7.66 -13.15
N ASP A 48 2.82 -7.47 -12.83
CA ASP A 48 3.89 -8.31 -13.37
C ASP A 48 4.47 -9.25 -12.29
N PRO A 49 4.85 -10.50 -12.65
CA PRO A 49 5.34 -11.46 -11.67
C PRO A 49 6.62 -11.03 -10.93
N ALA A 50 7.50 -10.25 -11.58
CA ALA A 50 8.76 -9.83 -10.97
C ALA A 50 8.51 -8.82 -9.84
N SER A 51 7.61 -7.87 -10.06
CA SER A 51 7.15 -6.95 -9.03
C SER A 51 6.36 -7.67 -7.95
N GLY A 52 5.53 -8.66 -8.30
CA GLY A 52 4.86 -9.52 -7.31
C GLY A 52 5.84 -10.21 -6.35
N LEU A 53 6.97 -10.71 -6.86
CA LEU A 53 8.05 -11.25 -6.04
C LEU A 53 8.72 -10.18 -5.17
N ALA A 54 8.98 -8.99 -5.71
CA ALA A 54 9.60 -7.92 -4.94
C ALA A 54 8.71 -7.46 -3.77
N TRP A 55 7.41 -7.30 -4.01
CA TRP A 55 6.40 -7.03 -2.98
C TRP A 55 6.36 -8.14 -1.93
N GLN A 56 6.40 -9.41 -2.34
CA GLN A 56 6.46 -10.54 -1.44
C GLN A 56 7.69 -10.49 -0.52
N VAL A 57 8.88 -10.23 -1.08
CA VAL A 57 10.13 -10.14 -0.31
C VAL A 57 10.04 -9.02 0.74
N VAL A 58 9.61 -7.83 0.33
CA VAL A 58 9.47 -6.69 1.25
C VAL A 58 8.46 -6.98 2.37
N LEU A 59 7.30 -7.56 2.02
CA LEU A 59 6.25 -7.88 3.00
C LEU A 59 6.58 -9.07 3.91
N ALA A 60 7.41 -10.02 3.44
CA ALA A 60 7.92 -11.12 4.26
C ALA A 60 8.85 -10.60 5.37
N GLU A 61 9.65 -9.57 5.06
CA GLU A 61 10.56 -8.91 6.00
C GLU A 61 9.87 -7.87 6.90
N TRP A 62 8.61 -7.55 6.65
CA TRP A 62 7.82 -6.71 7.56
C TRP A 62 7.97 -7.20 9.01
N PRO A 63 8.06 -6.33 10.02
CA PRO A 63 8.31 -6.77 11.40
C PRO A 63 7.32 -7.83 11.91
N LYS A 64 7.84 -8.87 12.60
CA LYS A 64 7.05 -10.05 12.98
C LYS A 64 5.90 -9.79 13.95
N GLN A 65 5.95 -8.70 14.71
CA GLN A 65 4.99 -8.43 15.78
C GLN A 65 3.72 -7.69 15.35
N GLY A 66 3.53 -7.39 14.05
CA GLY A 66 2.23 -7.02 13.47
C GLY A 66 1.68 -5.64 13.86
N ASN A 67 2.06 -5.15 15.04
CA ASN A 67 2.03 -3.76 15.43
C ASN A 67 3.46 -3.25 15.30
N LEU A 68 3.58 -2.00 14.89
CA LEU A 68 4.79 -1.21 14.75
C LEU A 68 5.62 -1.09 16.05
N ALA A 69 5.36 -1.92 17.08
CA ALA A 69 6.08 -2.03 18.35
C ALA A 69 7.61 -2.18 18.18
N ILE A 70 8.06 -2.88 17.13
CA ILE A 70 9.50 -2.99 16.80
C ILE A 70 10.05 -1.66 16.25
N LEU A 71 9.21 -0.85 15.60
CA LEU A 71 9.60 0.47 15.09
C LEU A 71 9.55 1.55 16.20
N TYR A 72 8.59 1.43 17.13
CA TYR A 72 8.27 2.44 18.14
C TYR A 72 9.17 2.46 19.37
N GLY A 73 9.89 1.39 19.68
CA GLY A 73 10.67 1.34 20.93
C GLY A 73 9.76 1.21 22.15
N ASP A 74 9.73 2.21 23.03
CA ASP A 74 8.99 2.17 24.29
C ASP A 74 7.48 2.53 24.13
N PRO A 75 6.63 2.17 25.10
CA PRO A 75 5.18 2.43 25.03
C PRO A 75 4.78 3.91 24.91
N ALA A 76 5.57 4.85 25.45
CA ALA A 76 5.27 6.27 25.37
C ALA A 76 5.50 6.80 23.95
N THR A 77 6.61 6.39 23.31
CA THR A 77 6.91 6.70 21.92
C THR A 77 5.83 6.14 20.98
N GLN A 78 5.35 4.91 21.23
CA GLN A 78 4.20 4.36 20.52
C GLN A 78 2.96 5.26 20.66
N ALA A 79 2.57 5.60 21.89
CA ALA A 79 1.39 6.45 22.12
C ALA A 79 1.51 7.82 21.44
N ARG A 80 2.70 8.42 21.44
CA ARG A 80 2.98 9.67 20.72
C ARG A 80 2.79 9.52 19.21
N PHE A 81 3.31 8.44 18.63
CA PHE A 81 3.13 8.14 17.21
C PHE A 81 1.65 7.94 16.87
N GLU A 82 0.91 7.13 17.64
CA GLU A 82 -0.52 6.89 17.41
C GLU A 82 -1.32 8.20 17.47
N ASN A 83 -1.04 9.05 18.46
CA ASN A 83 -1.70 10.35 18.59
C ASN A 83 -1.38 11.30 17.43
N TRP A 84 -0.16 11.24 16.87
CA TRP A 84 0.23 12.04 15.70
C TRP A 84 -0.39 11.52 14.40
N MET A 85 -0.60 10.21 14.30
CA MET A 85 -1.27 9.53 13.19
C MET A 85 -2.79 9.66 13.19
N ASP A 86 -3.39 10.24 14.24
CA ASP A 86 -4.83 10.46 14.33
C ASP A 86 -5.31 11.38 13.18
N GLY A 87 -6.03 10.79 12.23
CA GLY A 87 -6.53 11.47 11.03
C GLY A 87 -7.63 12.50 11.32
N ALA A 88 -8.20 12.52 12.52
CA ALA A 88 -9.12 13.57 12.94
C ALA A 88 -8.41 14.88 13.34
N ARG A 89 -7.08 14.81 13.53
CA ARG A 89 -6.27 15.98 13.89
C ARG A 89 -5.68 16.65 12.65
N PRO A 90 -5.51 17.98 12.69
CA PRO A 90 -4.76 18.69 11.65
C PRO A 90 -3.40 18.05 11.43
N LEU A 91 -2.93 18.10 10.18
CA LEU A 91 -1.59 17.69 9.85
C LEU A 91 -0.60 18.69 10.48
N VAL A 92 0.31 18.18 11.30
CA VAL A 92 1.32 18.97 12.02
C VAL A 92 2.65 18.25 11.99
N ALA A 93 3.73 19.01 12.22
CA ALA A 93 5.06 18.43 12.30
C ALA A 93 5.13 17.31 13.36
N PRO A 94 5.81 16.18 13.05
CA PRO A 94 5.96 15.10 14.00
C PRO A 94 6.79 15.56 15.20
N PRO A 95 6.40 15.17 16.44
CA PRO A 95 7.24 15.38 17.62
C PRO A 95 8.63 14.77 17.44
N GLU A 96 9.66 15.40 18.00
CA GLU A 96 11.06 14.97 17.88
C GLU A 96 11.26 13.51 18.34
N GLU A 97 10.52 13.10 19.37
CA GLU A 97 10.62 11.76 19.98
C GLU A 97 10.27 10.63 19.01
N ILE A 98 9.49 10.92 17.96
CA ILE A 98 9.10 9.91 16.96
C ILE A 98 9.92 9.99 15.67
N HIS A 99 10.88 10.91 15.53
CA HIS A 99 11.67 11.07 14.29
C HIS A 99 12.47 9.81 13.93
N ALA A 100 13.15 9.20 14.91
CA ALA A 100 13.89 7.97 14.69
C ALA A 100 13.00 6.78 14.27
N THR A 101 11.72 6.78 14.69
CA THR A 101 10.73 5.81 14.20
C THR A 101 10.41 6.09 12.74
N LEU A 102 10.17 7.36 12.39
CA LEU A 102 9.84 7.77 11.03
C LEU A 102 11.00 7.51 10.05
N ASP A 103 12.25 7.66 10.47
CA ASP A 103 13.42 7.34 9.65
C ASP A 103 13.48 5.83 9.32
N LYS A 104 13.17 4.96 10.28
CA LYS A 104 13.06 3.51 10.04
C LYS A 104 11.92 3.18 9.09
N VAL A 105 10.79 3.87 9.24
CA VAL A 105 9.63 3.75 8.35
C VAL A 105 10.01 4.14 6.91
N GLN A 106 10.73 5.25 6.75
CA GLN A 106 11.20 5.72 5.44
C GLN A 106 12.11 4.69 4.79
N SER A 107 13.14 4.23 5.50
CA SER A 107 14.07 3.21 5.00
C SER A 107 13.37 1.92 4.59
N PHE A 108 12.32 1.51 5.30
CA PHE A 108 11.50 0.38 4.91
C PHE A 108 10.73 0.66 3.60
N ASN A 109 10.04 1.80 3.52
CA ASN A 109 9.20 2.17 2.38
C ASN A 109 10.03 2.43 1.10
N ASP A 110 11.28 2.88 1.22
CA ASP A 110 12.18 3.12 0.07
C ASP A 110 12.33 1.89 -0.83
N ARG A 111 12.24 0.69 -0.25
CA ARG A 111 12.29 -0.57 -1.00
C ARG A 111 11.09 -0.78 -1.91
N LEU A 112 9.93 -0.24 -1.54
CA LEU A 112 8.71 -0.25 -2.35
C LEU A 112 8.69 0.90 -3.36
N ILE A 113 9.20 2.08 -2.97
CA ILE A 113 9.38 3.22 -3.88
C ILE A 113 10.30 2.85 -5.03
N ALA A 114 11.35 2.06 -4.77
CA ALA A 114 12.26 1.56 -5.80
C ALA A 114 11.58 0.71 -6.90
N LEU A 115 10.33 0.27 -6.69
CA LEU A 115 9.54 -0.43 -7.71
C LEU A 115 8.86 0.53 -8.70
N ASP A 116 8.92 1.85 -8.46
CA ASP A 116 8.36 2.90 -9.33
C ASP A 116 6.91 2.63 -9.77
N GLY A 117 6.07 2.23 -8.81
CA GLY A 117 4.66 1.93 -9.06
C GLY A 117 4.39 0.58 -9.73
N ALA A 118 5.42 -0.22 -9.99
CA ALA A 118 5.24 -1.61 -10.41
C ALA A 118 4.67 -2.46 -9.27
N TRP A 119 3.78 -3.38 -9.61
CA TRP A 119 3.08 -4.24 -8.67
C TRP A 119 2.74 -5.57 -9.33
N GLY A 120 2.42 -6.57 -8.52
CA GLY A 120 1.96 -7.86 -9.01
C GLY A 120 1.39 -8.72 -7.89
N THR A 121 0.75 -9.82 -8.29
CA THR A 121 0.25 -10.82 -7.34
C THR A 121 1.43 -11.57 -6.72
N MET A 122 1.42 -11.72 -5.40
CA MET A 122 2.46 -12.47 -4.68
C MET A 122 2.39 -13.97 -5.03
N PRO A 123 3.49 -14.57 -5.53
CA PRO A 123 3.48 -15.96 -6.01
C PRO A 123 3.33 -17.00 -4.89
N ASP A 124 3.88 -16.74 -3.70
CA ASP A 124 3.74 -17.60 -2.52
C ASP A 124 3.17 -16.83 -1.34
N ARG A 125 1.86 -16.93 -1.17
CA ARG A 125 1.13 -16.28 -0.08
C ARG A 125 1.53 -16.80 1.30
N LYS A 126 2.09 -18.00 1.43
CA LYS A 126 2.50 -18.57 2.74
C LYS A 126 3.72 -17.87 3.30
N MET A 127 4.54 -17.25 2.45
CA MET A 127 5.71 -16.47 2.88
C MET A 127 5.33 -15.14 3.53
N VAL A 128 4.11 -14.64 3.27
CA VAL A 128 3.67 -13.33 3.74
C VAL A 128 2.59 -13.49 4.78
N ARG A 129 2.75 -12.78 5.90
CA ARG A 129 1.74 -12.77 6.96
C ARG A 129 0.66 -11.78 6.56
N ALA A 130 -0.61 -12.15 6.74
CA ALA A 130 -1.73 -11.24 6.44
C ALA A 130 -1.62 -9.90 7.18
N MET A 131 -1.03 -9.89 8.37
CA MET A 131 -0.75 -8.66 9.13
C MET A 131 0.30 -7.76 8.48
N SER A 132 1.24 -8.29 7.68
CA SER A 132 2.21 -7.49 6.94
C SER A 132 1.51 -6.62 5.89
N VAL A 133 0.63 -7.24 5.09
CA VAL A 133 -0.17 -6.57 4.06
C VAL A 133 -1.05 -5.49 4.71
N ARG A 134 -1.71 -5.83 5.81
CA ARG A 134 -2.59 -4.90 6.54
C ARG A 134 -1.84 -3.75 7.20
N GLY A 135 -0.70 -4.04 7.82
CA GLY A 135 0.08 -3.06 8.59
C GLY A 135 0.78 -2.02 7.72
N LEU A 136 1.11 -2.37 6.47
CA LEU A 136 1.86 -1.52 5.54
C LEU A 136 1.18 -0.17 5.27
N ARG A 137 -0.15 -0.14 5.21
CA ARG A 137 -0.90 1.11 4.98
C ARG A 137 -0.51 2.23 5.95
N LYS A 138 -0.18 1.86 7.19
CA LYS A 138 0.11 2.81 8.27
C LYS A 138 1.52 3.38 8.17
N THR A 139 2.52 2.61 7.75
CA THR A 139 3.87 3.15 7.52
C THR A 139 3.92 4.03 6.29
N LEU A 140 3.24 3.62 5.22
CA LEU A 140 3.14 4.44 4.02
C LEU A 140 2.43 5.76 4.33
N TRP A 141 1.30 5.71 5.05
CA TRP A 141 0.58 6.93 5.43
C TRP A 141 1.40 7.83 6.37
N ALA A 142 2.13 7.26 7.34
CA ALA A 142 3.01 8.03 8.22
C ALA A 142 4.11 8.76 7.45
N ASP A 143 4.68 8.09 6.45
CA ASP A 143 5.70 8.69 5.58
C ASP A 143 5.10 9.79 4.70
N VAL A 144 3.90 9.58 4.14
CA VAL A 144 3.20 10.65 3.38
C VAL A 144 2.92 11.85 4.28
N ARG A 145 2.47 11.64 5.52
CA ARG A 145 2.26 12.72 6.49
C ARG A 145 3.54 13.53 6.70
N ARG A 146 4.68 12.86 6.87
CA ARG A 146 5.98 13.53 7.02
C ARG A 146 6.35 14.30 5.76
N ALA A 147 6.25 13.68 4.58
CA ALA A 147 6.55 14.32 3.30
C ALA A 147 5.68 15.56 3.06
N ALA A 148 4.38 15.46 3.38
CA ALA A 148 3.44 16.58 3.25
C ALA A 148 3.80 17.75 4.17
N VAL A 149 4.11 17.47 5.44
CA VAL A 149 4.59 18.49 6.40
C VAL A 149 5.88 19.16 5.91
N THR A 150 6.81 18.39 5.35
CA THR A 150 8.12 18.92 4.92
C THR A 150 8.08 19.55 3.52
N GLY A 151 6.94 19.50 2.82
CA GLY A 151 6.82 20.00 1.45
C GLY A 151 7.57 19.16 0.41
N ASP A 152 7.86 17.89 0.72
CA ASP A 152 8.60 16.99 -0.17
C ASP A 152 7.66 16.37 -1.21
N ALA A 153 7.48 17.07 -2.33
CA ALA A 153 6.59 16.67 -3.42
C ALA A 153 7.00 15.36 -4.10
N GLU A 154 8.30 15.12 -4.28
CA GLU A 154 8.82 13.92 -4.93
C GLU A 154 8.52 12.69 -4.08
N ARG A 155 8.87 12.74 -2.79
CA ARG A 155 8.59 11.63 -1.87
C ARG A 155 7.09 11.42 -1.66
N ALA A 156 6.31 12.49 -1.55
CA ALA A 156 4.85 12.38 -1.45
C ALA A 156 4.25 11.66 -2.68
N THR A 157 4.72 12.01 -3.88
CA THR A 157 4.28 11.37 -5.13
C THR A 157 4.61 9.88 -5.14
N ASP A 158 5.86 9.53 -4.86
CA ASP A 158 6.33 8.13 -4.88
C ASP A 158 5.55 7.27 -3.88
N LEU A 159 5.31 7.79 -2.67
CA LEU A 159 4.53 7.09 -1.66
C LEU A 159 3.06 6.93 -2.06
N LEU A 160 2.44 7.96 -2.65
CA LEU A 160 1.06 7.86 -3.13
C LEU A 160 0.92 6.83 -4.25
N VAL A 161 1.89 6.73 -5.15
CA VAL A 161 1.95 5.70 -6.20
C VAL A 161 2.06 4.30 -5.57
N VAL A 162 2.91 4.10 -4.56
CA VAL A 162 3.01 2.83 -3.82
C VAL A 162 1.70 2.52 -3.08
N MET A 163 1.12 3.50 -2.39
CA MET A 163 -0.14 3.34 -1.67
C MET A 163 -1.30 3.01 -2.61
N ALA A 164 -1.31 3.52 -3.83
CA ALA A 164 -2.33 3.20 -4.83
C ALA A 164 -2.32 1.71 -5.25
N ASN A 165 -1.18 1.03 -5.12
CA ASN A 165 -1.08 -0.40 -5.39
C ASN A 165 -1.43 -1.29 -4.19
N LEU A 166 -1.37 -0.77 -2.95
CA LEU A 166 -1.63 -1.56 -1.75
C LEU A 166 -3.04 -2.19 -1.71
N PRO A 167 -4.14 -1.51 -2.08
CA PRO A 167 -5.46 -2.14 -2.18
C PRO A 167 -5.47 -3.33 -3.14
N ARG A 168 -4.83 -3.18 -4.30
CA ARG A 168 -4.74 -4.21 -5.34
C ARG A 168 -4.03 -5.46 -4.83
N ILE A 169 -2.89 -5.25 -4.18
CA ILE A 169 -2.07 -6.30 -3.58
C ILE A 169 -2.82 -6.98 -2.43
N SER A 170 -3.51 -6.20 -1.60
CA SER A 170 -4.32 -6.73 -0.50
C SER A 170 -5.45 -7.62 -1.02
N HIS A 171 -6.15 -7.18 -2.06
CA HIS A 171 -7.25 -7.92 -2.67
C HIS A 171 -6.77 -9.18 -3.40
N ALA A 172 -5.65 -9.08 -4.13
CA ALA A 172 -5.03 -10.21 -4.81
C ALA A 172 -4.47 -11.25 -3.83
N PHE A 173 -4.06 -10.82 -2.63
CA PHE A 173 -3.55 -11.71 -1.58
C PHE A 173 -4.66 -12.44 -0.83
N ASP A 174 -5.73 -11.73 -0.46
CA ASP A 174 -6.85 -12.26 0.31
C ASP A 174 -8.15 -11.70 -0.28
N GLY A 175 -8.71 -12.41 -1.26
CA GLY A 175 -9.98 -12.05 -1.89
C GLY A 175 -11.21 -12.46 -1.09
N SER A 176 -11.06 -12.88 0.17
CA SER A 176 -12.18 -13.19 1.08
C SER A 176 -12.84 -11.91 1.61
N VAL A 177 -13.98 -12.02 2.30
CA VAL A 177 -14.62 -10.87 2.98
C VAL A 177 -13.67 -10.19 3.97
N ARG A 178 -12.87 -10.97 4.72
CA ARG A 178 -11.91 -10.42 5.68
C ARG A 178 -10.77 -9.67 4.99
N GLY A 179 -10.30 -10.19 3.85
CA GLY A 179 -9.31 -9.52 3.04
C GLY A 179 -9.87 -8.28 2.36
N LEU A 180 -11.12 -8.31 1.89
CA LEU A 180 -11.81 -7.15 1.35
C LEU A 180 -11.94 -6.01 2.37
N LEU A 181 -12.23 -6.29 3.65
CA LEU A 181 -12.20 -5.27 4.71
C LEU A 181 -10.81 -4.60 4.84
N ALA A 182 -9.73 -5.38 4.69
CA ALA A 182 -8.38 -4.84 4.70
C ALA A 182 -8.08 -4.02 3.44
N THR A 183 -8.55 -4.46 2.27
CA THR A 183 -8.49 -3.73 1.00
C THR A 183 -9.16 -2.38 1.10
N VAL A 184 -10.40 -2.32 1.61
CA VAL A 184 -11.15 -1.08 1.81
C VAL A 184 -10.42 -0.15 2.79
N SER A 185 -9.87 -0.68 3.89
CA SER A 185 -9.08 0.12 4.82
C SER A 185 -7.79 0.69 4.19
N ALA A 186 -7.19 0.00 3.22
CA ALA A 186 -6.08 0.53 2.43
C ALA A 186 -6.54 1.66 1.49
N CYS A 187 -7.73 1.54 0.89
CA CYS A 187 -8.35 2.62 0.11
C CYS A 187 -8.61 3.88 0.96
N ASP A 188 -9.16 3.71 2.18
CA ASP A 188 -9.38 4.84 3.09
C ASP A 188 -8.05 5.54 3.44
N SER A 189 -7.01 4.76 3.71
CA SER A 189 -5.67 5.29 4.01
C SER A 189 -5.07 6.04 2.84
N LEU A 190 -5.26 5.56 1.61
CA LEU A 190 -4.87 6.26 0.38
C LEU A 190 -5.62 7.60 0.25
N GLY A 191 -6.92 7.62 0.53
CA GLY A 191 -7.72 8.84 0.51
C GLY A 191 -7.25 9.86 1.54
N TRP A 192 -6.93 9.42 2.77
CA TRP A 192 -6.34 10.30 3.79
C TRP A 192 -4.96 10.83 3.38
N ALA A 193 -4.13 9.99 2.78
CA ALA A 193 -2.82 10.39 2.27
C ALA A 193 -2.95 11.46 1.17
N MET A 194 -3.87 11.28 0.21
CA MET A 194 -4.12 12.27 -0.84
C MET A 194 -4.60 13.60 -0.27
N ARG A 195 -5.50 13.59 0.71
CA ARG A 195 -5.98 14.81 1.38
C ARG A 195 -4.88 15.54 2.14
N ASN A 196 -3.98 14.80 2.78
CA ASN A 196 -2.83 15.38 3.45
C ASN A 196 -1.90 16.10 2.48
N VAL A 197 -1.70 15.56 1.28
CA VAL A 197 -0.87 16.21 0.26
C VAL A 197 -1.62 17.41 -0.35
N ALA A 198 -2.90 17.26 -0.68
CA ALA A 198 -3.71 18.31 -1.31
C ALA A 198 -4.01 19.50 -0.38
N GLY A 199 -4.06 19.28 0.94
CA GLY A 199 -4.35 20.32 1.92
C GLY A 199 -3.15 21.19 2.32
N GLU A 200 -1.93 20.80 1.93
CA GLU A 200 -0.68 21.42 2.37
C GLU A 200 0.03 22.17 1.23
N LYS A 201 1.18 22.79 1.55
CA LYS A 201 2.06 23.48 0.59
C LYS A 201 2.78 22.56 -0.40
N VAL A 202 2.33 21.32 -0.58
CA VAL A 202 2.94 20.40 -1.54
C VAL A 202 2.40 20.75 -2.93
N GLU A 203 3.21 21.46 -3.70
CA GLU A 203 2.89 21.76 -5.09
C GLU A 203 3.36 20.60 -5.97
N LEU A 204 2.41 19.78 -6.43
CA LEU A 204 2.68 18.72 -7.40
C LEU A 204 2.70 19.29 -8.82
N ASP A 205 3.72 18.92 -9.60
CA ASP A 205 3.75 19.20 -11.03
C ASP A 205 2.85 18.24 -11.84
N GLU A 206 2.64 18.54 -13.12
CA GLU A 206 1.78 17.73 -13.98
C GLU A 206 2.30 16.30 -14.22
N SER A 207 3.62 16.10 -14.18
CA SER A 207 4.21 14.77 -14.31
C SER A 207 3.92 13.91 -13.07
N GLN A 208 4.01 14.50 -11.87
CA GLN A 208 3.69 13.88 -10.61
C GLN A 208 2.21 13.53 -10.51
N LYS A 209 1.33 14.48 -10.88
CA LYS A 209 -0.11 14.24 -10.97
C LYS A 209 -0.44 13.13 -11.97
N ALA A 210 0.20 13.11 -13.14
CA ALA A 210 -0.01 12.05 -14.14
C ALA A 210 0.41 10.67 -13.63
N ARG A 211 1.51 10.56 -12.86
CA ARG A 211 1.92 9.31 -12.20
C ARG A 211 0.85 8.83 -11.21
N ILE A 212 0.33 9.72 -10.38
CA ILE A 212 -0.73 9.38 -9.40
C ILE A 212 -2.02 8.97 -10.12
N ARG A 213 -2.45 9.70 -11.16
CA ARG A 213 -3.61 9.34 -11.98
C ARG A 213 -3.45 7.95 -12.59
N THR A 214 -2.28 7.64 -13.14
CA THR A 214 -1.98 6.32 -13.73
C THR A 214 -2.05 5.23 -12.66
N ALA A 215 -1.42 5.43 -11.51
CA ALA A 215 -1.41 4.45 -10.41
C ALA A 215 -2.81 4.22 -9.80
N THR A 216 -3.68 5.21 -9.89
CA THR A 216 -5.05 5.19 -9.33
C THR A 216 -6.14 4.98 -10.39
N GLY A 217 -5.77 4.72 -11.66
CA GLY A 217 -6.72 4.54 -12.75
C GLY A 217 -7.63 3.33 -12.59
N TRP A 218 -7.28 2.37 -11.71
CA TRP A 218 -8.16 1.27 -11.34
C TRP A 218 -9.44 1.74 -10.62
N LEU A 219 -9.46 2.95 -10.05
CA LEU A 219 -10.67 3.54 -9.47
C LEU A 219 -11.74 3.90 -10.49
N ASP A 220 -11.37 4.00 -11.77
CA ASP A 220 -12.31 4.33 -12.86
C ASP A 220 -13.14 3.11 -13.30
N ASP A 221 -12.77 1.91 -12.84
CA ASP A 221 -13.60 0.71 -12.98
C ASP A 221 -14.81 0.82 -12.04
N PRO A 222 -16.05 0.55 -12.49
CA PRO A 222 -17.24 0.61 -11.63
C PRO A 222 -17.26 -0.45 -10.53
N SER A 223 -16.48 -1.53 -10.65
CA SER A 223 -16.39 -2.65 -9.70
C SER A 223 -14.95 -3.17 -9.58
N PRO A 224 -14.01 -2.35 -9.08
CA PRO A 224 -12.57 -2.68 -9.09
C PRO A 224 -12.25 -3.94 -8.29
N PHE A 225 -13.02 -4.22 -7.25
CA PHE A 225 -12.84 -5.39 -6.38
C PHE A 225 -13.82 -6.53 -6.68
N GLY A 226 -14.53 -6.44 -7.81
CA GLY A 226 -15.49 -7.43 -8.30
C GLY A 226 -16.89 -7.21 -7.74
N GLU A 227 -17.81 -8.06 -8.20
CA GLU A 227 -19.21 -8.06 -7.80
C GLU A 227 -19.51 -9.22 -6.84
N ALA A 228 -20.64 -9.12 -6.15
CA ALA A 228 -21.10 -10.12 -5.20
C ALA A 228 -22.60 -10.33 -5.36
N ASP A 229 -23.03 -11.58 -5.31
CA ASP A 229 -24.45 -11.94 -5.35
C ASP A 229 -25.03 -11.88 -3.93
N PRO A 230 -26.12 -11.13 -3.70
CA PRO A 230 -26.73 -10.98 -2.37
C PRO A 230 -27.29 -12.27 -1.80
N GLU A 231 -27.65 -13.25 -2.62
CA GLU A 231 -28.18 -14.53 -2.17
C GLU A 231 -27.07 -15.46 -1.68
N THR A 232 -25.88 -15.37 -2.28
CA THR A 232 -24.77 -16.30 -2.01
C THR A 232 -23.63 -15.72 -1.17
N ASP A 233 -23.43 -14.39 -1.18
CA ASP A 233 -22.41 -13.70 -0.39
C ASP A 233 -22.92 -12.32 0.14
N PRO A 234 -23.94 -12.31 1.02
CA PRO A 234 -24.52 -11.08 1.55
C PRO A 234 -23.53 -10.24 2.35
N ARG A 235 -22.49 -10.86 2.93
CA ARG A 235 -21.46 -10.14 3.68
C ARG A 235 -20.55 -9.35 2.75
N ARG A 236 -20.11 -9.92 1.63
CA ARG A 236 -19.35 -9.18 0.63
C ARG A 236 -20.18 -8.07 0.01
N VAL A 237 -21.46 -8.31 -0.28
CA VAL A 237 -22.38 -7.25 -0.74
C VAL A 237 -22.42 -6.08 0.24
N ALA A 238 -22.52 -6.34 1.54
CA ALA A 238 -22.50 -5.27 2.54
C ALA A 238 -21.19 -4.46 2.52
N VAL A 239 -20.03 -5.12 2.43
CA VAL A 239 -18.73 -4.44 2.40
C VAL A 239 -18.51 -3.67 1.09
N LEU A 240 -18.87 -4.23 -0.07
CA LEU A 240 -18.78 -3.54 -1.36
C LEU A 240 -19.77 -2.37 -1.43
N GLY A 241 -20.98 -2.53 -0.87
CA GLY A 241 -21.95 -1.46 -0.76
C GLY A 241 -21.44 -0.31 0.11
N GLU A 242 -20.78 -0.60 1.23
CA GLU A 242 -20.12 0.43 2.06
C GLU A 242 -18.99 1.13 1.30
N PHE A 243 -18.15 0.36 0.61
CA PHE A 243 -17.08 0.91 -0.23
C PHE A 243 -17.65 1.88 -1.28
N GLN A 244 -18.69 1.49 -2.01
CA GLN A 244 -19.32 2.32 -3.04
C GLN A 244 -19.99 3.56 -2.45
N ARG A 245 -20.61 3.45 -1.28
CA ARG A 245 -21.35 4.55 -0.64
C ARG A 245 -20.46 5.56 0.08
N VAL A 246 -19.33 5.10 0.65
CA VAL A 246 -18.50 5.91 1.55
C VAL A 246 -17.07 6.03 1.05
N THR A 247 -16.33 4.93 0.94
CA THR A 247 -14.89 4.98 0.66
C THR A 247 -14.58 5.51 -0.74
N LEU A 248 -15.25 5.00 -1.78
CA LEU A 248 -14.98 5.36 -3.17
C LEU A 248 -15.26 6.85 -3.45
N PRO A 249 -16.42 7.43 -3.09
CA PRO A 249 -16.66 8.86 -3.30
C PRO A 249 -15.62 9.74 -2.60
N ASN A 250 -15.27 9.40 -1.35
CA ASN A 250 -14.27 10.10 -0.57
C ASN A 250 -12.87 10.05 -1.19
N LEU A 251 -12.50 8.89 -1.75
CA LEU A 251 -11.22 8.67 -2.41
C LEU A 251 -11.16 9.37 -3.77
N MET A 252 -12.23 9.32 -4.55
CA MET A 252 -12.36 10.02 -5.83
C MET A 252 -12.30 11.54 -5.65
N GLU A 253 -12.97 12.08 -4.64
CA GLU A 253 -12.87 13.49 -4.27
C GLU A 253 -11.43 13.87 -3.88
N ALA A 254 -10.76 13.04 -3.08
CA ALA A 254 -9.37 13.29 -2.69
C ALA A 254 -8.42 13.26 -3.90
N ARG A 255 -8.62 12.31 -4.83
CA ARG A 255 -7.88 12.23 -6.09
C ARG A 255 -8.10 13.49 -6.94
N GLY A 256 -9.35 13.92 -7.08
CA GLY A 256 -9.72 15.13 -7.82
C GLY A 256 -9.03 16.37 -7.26
N ARG A 257 -9.18 16.64 -5.95
CA ARG A 257 -8.53 17.79 -5.30
C ARG A 257 -7.00 17.80 -5.41
N LEU A 258 -6.37 16.61 -5.48
CA LEU A 258 -4.92 16.49 -5.54
C LEU A 258 -4.39 16.66 -6.98
N CYS A 259 -5.12 16.13 -7.96
CA CYS A 259 -4.62 16.03 -9.33
C CYS A 259 -5.20 17.10 -10.26
N ASP A 260 -6.43 17.53 -10.05
CA ASP A 260 -7.18 18.45 -10.94
C ASP A 260 -7.16 19.89 -10.43
#